data_AF-A0A752X466-F1
#
_entry.id   AF-A0A752X466-F1
#
_cell.length_a   1.000
_cell.length_b   1.000
_cell.length_c   1.000
_cell.angle_alpha   90.00
_cell.angle_beta   90.00
_cell.angle_gamma   90.00
#
_symmetry.space_group_name_H-M   'P 1'
#
loop_
_entity.id
_entity.type
_entity.pdbx_description
1 polymer ?
#
loop_
_entity_poly.entity_id
_entity_poly.type
_entity_poly.pdbx_seq_one_letter_code
_entity_poly.pdbx_strand_id
1 'polypeptide(L)' 'ETCLKAARAAIDVNNVAFRKFGFAGTPWVLSDTGWHLPTGILQETGTLNLFLKTTDSESGHE' A
#
# COMPACT_ATOMS: atom_id res chain seq x y z
N GLU A 1 1.54 -27.65 9.30
CA GLU A 1 1.96 -26.66 10.32
C GLU A 1 2.55 -25.39 9.70
N THR A 2 3.42 -25.49 8.70
CA THR A 2 4.05 -24.36 7.98
C THR A 2 3.08 -23.36 7.35
N CYS A 3 2.02 -23.83 6.67
CA CYS A 3 1.03 -22.93 6.05
C CYS A 3 0.30 -22.04 7.07
N LEU A 4 -0.07 -22.59 8.24
CA LEU A 4 -0.75 -21.83 9.30
C LEU A 4 0.17 -20.75 9.90
N LYS A 5 1.46 -21.07 10.06
CA LYS A 5 2.47 -20.11 10.54
C LYS A 5 2.69 -18.97 9.54
N ALA A 6 2.79 -19.29 8.25
CA ALA A 6 2.93 -18.29 7.19
C ALA A 6 1.68 -17.38 7.09
N ALA A 7 0.49 -17.96 7.18
CA ALA A 7 -0.77 -17.21 7.18
C ALA A 7 -0.85 -16.22 8.36
N ARG A 8 -0.45 -16.66 9.57
CA ARG A 8 -0.41 -15.80 10.75
C ARG A 8 0.54 -14.62 10.56
N ALA A 9 1.75 -14.88 10.06
CA ALA A 9 2.74 -13.85 9.80
C ALA A 9 2.24 -12.81 8.78
N ALA A 10 1.56 -13.25 7.71
CA ALA A 10 0.98 -12.34 6.71
C ALA A 10 -0.12 -11.45 7.31
N ILE A 11 -0.99 -12.00 8.16
CA ILE A 11 -2.02 -11.23 8.88
C ILE A 11 -1.39 -10.20 9.82
N ASP A 12 -0.35 -10.60 10.56
CA ASP A 12 0.32 -9.72 11.52
C ASP A 12 0.99 -8.52 10.84
N VAL A 13 1.60 -8.71 9.65
CA VAL A 13 2.15 -7.61 8.84
C VAL A 13 1.06 -6.59 8.46
N ASN A 14 -0.11 -7.06 8.02
CA ASN A 14 -1.24 -6.18 7.68
C ASN A 14 -1.75 -5.43 8.92
N ASN A 15 -1.81 -6.08 10.08
CA ASN A 15 -2.23 -5.46 11.33
C ASN A 15 -1.28 -4.35 11.77
N VAL A 16 0.03 -4.55 11.63
CA VAL A 16 1.05 -3.52 11.93
C VAL A 16 0.89 -2.33 10.98
N ALA A 17 0.76 -2.58 9.68
CA ALA A 17 0.57 -1.51 8.69
C ALA A 17 -0.71 -0.71 8.95
N PHE A 18 -1.84 -1.39 9.19
CA PHE A 18 -3.12 -0.74 9.52
C PHE A 18 -2.99 0.22 10.70
N ARG A 19 -2.33 -0.20 11.78
CA ARG A 19 -2.15 0.63 12.98
C ARG A 19 -1.15 1.76 12.79
N LYS A 20 -0.06 1.52 12.06
CA LYS A 20 1.03 2.48 11.86
C LYS A 20 0.62 3.63 10.93
N PHE A 21 -0.10 3.31 9.85
CA PHE A 21 -0.46 4.28 8.82
C PHE A 21 -1.88 4.85 8.95
N GLY A 22 -2.67 4.36 9.92
CA GLY A 22 -4.00 4.89 10.22
C GLY A 22 -4.99 4.73 9.07
N PHE A 23 -4.86 3.66 8.27
CA PHE A 23 -5.79 3.39 7.17
C PHE A 23 -7.21 3.21 7.72
N ALA A 24 -8.22 3.78 7.04
CA ALA A 24 -9.61 3.72 7.48
C ALA A 24 -10.23 2.30 7.42
N GLY A 25 -9.54 1.34 6.80
CA GLY A 25 -9.96 -0.04 6.64
C GLY A 25 -9.23 -0.72 5.49
N THR A 26 -9.63 -1.96 5.18
CA THR A 26 -9.20 -2.68 3.98
C THR A 26 -10.28 -2.59 2.88
N PRO A 27 -9.93 -2.57 1.59
CA PRO A 27 -8.57 -2.60 1.04
C PRO A 27 -7.90 -1.22 1.06
N TRP A 28 -6.59 -1.20 1.28
CA TRP A 28 -5.70 -0.06 1.05
C TRP A 28 -4.65 -0.48 0.03
N VAL A 29 -4.14 0.48 -0.77
CA VAL A 29 -3.16 0.22 -1.82
C VAL A 29 -1.94 1.10 -1.57
N LEU A 30 -0.76 0.50 -1.66
CA LEU A 30 0.51 1.21 -1.63
C LEU A 30 1.23 1.04 -2.97
N SER A 31 1.94 2.07 -3.43
CA SER A 31 2.95 1.92 -4.47
C SER A 31 4.11 1.08 -3.91
N ASP A 32 4.94 0.55 -4.81
CA ASP A 32 6.21 -0.07 -4.46
C ASP A 32 7.16 0.91 -3.75
N THR A 33 7.03 2.20 -4.02
CA THR A 33 7.71 3.33 -3.34
C THR A 33 7.09 3.70 -1.97
N GLY A 34 6.02 3.02 -1.53
CA GLY A 34 5.44 3.18 -0.20
C GLY A 34 4.38 4.28 -0.08
N TRP A 35 3.96 4.91 -1.18
CA TRP A 35 2.92 5.92 -1.18
C TRP A 35 1.54 5.31 -1.10
N HIS A 36 0.66 5.87 -0.27
CA HIS A 36 -0.74 5.47 -0.22
C HIS A 36 -1.49 5.95 -1.45
N LEU A 37 -2.15 5.02 -2.16
CA LEU A 37 -2.99 5.32 -3.31
C LEU A 37 -4.45 5.47 -2.86
N PRO A 38 -5.06 6.66 -3.00
CA PRO A 38 -6.49 6.81 -2.76
C PRO A 38 -7.30 5.94 -3.73
N THR A 39 -8.28 5.21 -3.22
CA THR A 39 -9.07 4.25 -4.02
C THR A 39 -9.79 4.90 -5.21
N GLY A 40 -10.13 6.19 -5.12
CA GLY A 40 -10.73 6.94 -6.23
C GLY A 40 -9.81 7.03 -7.46
N ILE A 41 -8.48 7.05 -7.28
CA ILE A 41 -7.54 7.13 -8.42
C ILE A 41 -7.46 5.81 -9.18
N LEU A 42 -7.78 4.70 -8.52
CA LEU A 42 -7.71 3.36 -9.10
C LEU A 42 -8.77 3.14 -10.20
N GLN A 43 -9.79 4.00 -10.26
CA GLN A 43 -10.85 3.90 -11.26
C GLN A 43 -10.43 4.41 -12.65
N GLU A 44 -9.38 5.23 -12.73
CA GLU A 44 -8.93 5.83 -13.97
C GLU A 44 -7.42 5.64 -14.19
N THR A 45 -7.06 4.87 -15.22
CA THR A 45 -5.67 4.56 -15.56
C THR A 45 -4.80 5.81 -15.81
N GLY A 46 -5.39 6.88 -16.36
CA GLY A 46 -4.68 8.14 -16.60
C GLY A 46 -4.24 8.82 -15.29
N THR A 47 -5.15 8.94 -14.34
CA THR A 47 -4.93 9.52 -13.02
C THR A 47 -3.96 8.69 -12.19
N LEU A 48 -4.07 7.36 -12.26
CA LEU A 48 -3.12 6.44 -11.64
C LEU A 48 -1.69 6.62 -12.20
N ASN A 49 -1.54 6.65 -13.53
CA ASN A 49 -0.24 6.82 -14.17
C ASN A 49 0.40 8.18 -13.85
N LEU A 50 -0.41 9.23 -13.76
CA LEU A 50 0.08 10.55 -13.36
C LEU A 50 0.58 10.54 -11.92
N PHE A 51 -0.20 9.98 -11.00
CA PHE A 51 0.17 9.84 -9.59
C PHE A 51 1.51 9.10 -9.44
N LEU A 52 1.62 7.90 -10.03
CA LEU A 52 2.84 7.08 -9.94
C LEU A 52 4.06 7.82 -10.50
N LYS A 53 3.94 8.47 -11.66
CA LYS A 53 5.05 9.25 -12.23
C LYS A 53 5.50 10.40 -11.33
N THR A 54 4.56 11.08 -10.67
CA THR A 54 4.88 12.16 -9.74
C THR A 54 5.58 11.62 -8.49
N THR A 55 5.10 10.52 -7.93
CA THR A 55 5.61 9.97 -6.68
C THR A 55 6.90 9.16 -6.84
N ASP A 56 7.10 8.49 -7.97
CA ASP A 56 8.32 7.70 -8.25
C ASP A 56 9.52 8.58 -8.65
N SER A 57 9.26 9.81 -9.09
CA SER A 57 10.30 10.79 -9.41
C SER A 57 10.94 11.40 -8.14
N GLU A 58 10.30 11.27 -6.98
CA GLU A 58 10.87 11.64 -5.68
C GLU A 58 11.79 10.51 -5.18
N SER A 59 12.96 10.36 -5.82
CA SER A 59 14.02 9.41 -5.42
C SER A 59 14.75 9.85 -4.14
N GLY A 60 14.01 10.21 -3.09
CA GLY A 60 14.55 10.92 -1.93
C GLY A 60 13.91 10.55 -0.60
N HIS A 61 13.68 9.26 -0.35
CA HIS A 61 13.27 8.80 0.98
C HIS A 61 14.13 7.61 1.44
N GLU A 62 15.14 7.92 2.26
CA GLU A 62 15.84 6.99 3.18
C GLU A 62 14.92 6.53 4.32
#